data_AF-A0A382YSY5-F1
#
_entry.id   AF-A0A382YSY5-F1
#
_cell.length_a   1.000
_cell.length_b   1.000
_cell.length_c   1.000
_cell.angle_alpha   90.00
_cell.angle_beta   90.00
_cell.angle_gamma   90.00
#
_symmetry.space_group_name_H-M   'P 1'
#
loop_
_entity.id
_entity.type
_entity.pdbx_description
1 polymer ?
#
loop_
_entity_poly.entity_id
_entity_poly.type
_entity_poly.pdbx_seq_one_letter_code
_entity_poly.pdbx_strand_id
1 'polypeptide(L)'
;MMVGGLPQHPNNTLKYTCTWSRDGLVNEYRDDCVVLIDGNQGAAKGMDGYQFPISSHIGPLEAFYTSGGAAHTISAMQKRGVQNCSYKTLRYPQHRQLVNFLIHESGLTDASIIEIFQRTCPPQDDLVIIKVTVQDLDFERVIQSNEKFSAMQQATAFPAVSAVHTILEDKSSWWVDHPSTIGGAIGPVLKYTDIDTIPFNKALDRLLEGWGGYSSNGNYV
;
A
#
# COMPACT_ATOMS: atom_id res chain seq x y z
N MET A 1 4.37 -9.55 0.43
CA MET A 1 3.36 -8.48 0.60
C MET A 1 2.82 -8.10 -0.76
N MET A 2 1.53 -7.81 -0.85
CA MET A 2 0.88 -7.45 -2.11
C MET A 2 -0.11 -6.31 -1.86
N VAL A 3 -0.17 -5.31 -2.73
CA VAL A 3 -1.12 -4.20 -2.59
C VAL A 3 -1.64 -3.73 -3.94
N GLY A 4 -2.84 -3.15 -3.98
CA GLY A 4 -3.38 -2.56 -5.20
C GLY A 4 -4.36 -1.44 -4.92
N GLY A 5 -4.15 -0.28 -5.56
CA GLY A 5 -5.21 0.70 -5.78
C GLY A 5 -5.95 0.33 -7.05
N LEU A 6 -7.25 0.05 -6.95
CA LEU A 6 -8.07 -0.51 -8.02
C LEU A 6 -9.39 0.27 -8.14
N PRO A 7 -10.00 0.36 -9.32
CA PRO A 7 -11.36 0.89 -9.43
C PRO A 7 -12.36 -0.08 -8.77
N GLN A 8 -13.37 0.44 -8.10
CA GLN A 8 -14.49 -0.38 -7.60
C GLN A 8 -15.33 -0.93 -8.77
N HIS A 9 -15.47 -0.14 -9.83
CA HIS A 9 -16.29 -0.45 -11.01
C HIS A 9 -15.48 -0.30 -12.30
N PRO A 10 -14.62 -1.27 -12.66
CA PRO A 10 -13.76 -1.17 -13.83
C PRO A 10 -14.56 -0.93 -15.12
N ASN A 11 -14.26 0.16 -15.83
CA ASN A 11 -15.00 0.60 -17.02
C ASN A 11 -14.12 0.80 -18.27
N ASN A 12 -12.86 0.36 -18.23
CA ASN A 12 -11.92 0.43 -19.34
C ASN A 12 -11.14 -0.88 -19.50
N THR A 13 -10.48 -1.05 -20.65
CA THR A 13 -9.74 -2.27 -21.00
C THR A 13 -8.60 -2.59 -20.03
N LEU A 14 -7.94 -1.56 -19.48
CA LEU A 14 -6.88 -1.74 -18.49
C LEU A 14 -7.41 -2.10 -17.10
N LYS A 15 -8.74 -2.03 -16.90
CA LYS A 15 -9.44 -2.21 -15.62
C LYS A 15 -8.78 -1.41 -14.50
N TYR A 16 -8.38 -0.19 -14.81
CA TYR A 16 -7.55 0.62 -13.92
C TYR A 16 -8.03 2.06 -13.81
N THR A 17 -7.75 2.67 -12.67
CA THR A 17 -7.92 4.10 -12.43
C THR A 17 -6.65 4.64 -11.81
N CYS A 18 -6.19 5.82 -12.22
CA CYS A 18 -4.98 6.42 -11.70
C CYS A 18 -5.32 7.59 -10.77
N THR A 19 -5.32 7.33 -9.46
CA THR A 19 -5.60 8.32 -8.40
C THR A 19 -4.34 8.98 -7.83
N TRP A 20 -3.16 8.66 -8.37
CA TRP A 20 -1.86 9.17 -7.95
C TRP A 20 -0.95 9.48 -9.16
N SER A 21 0.32 9.80 -8.93
CA SER A 21 1.27 10.22 -9.97
C SER A 21 1.43 9.16 -11.08
N ARG A 22 1.21 9.57 -12.33
CA ARG A 22 1.37 8.71 -13.50
C ARG A 22 2.84 8.48 -13.83
N ASP A 23 3.68 9.47 -13.62
CA ASP A 23 5.14 9.34 -13.71
C ASP A 23 5.64 8.29 -12.72
N GLY A 24 5.19 8.38 -11.46
CA GLY A 24 5.49 7.38 -10.43
C GLY A 24 5.02 5.98 -10.83
N LEU A 25 3.81 5.85 -11.38
CA LEU A 25 3.27 4.58 -11.87
C LEU A 25 4.15 3.94 -12.94
N VAL A 26 4.58 4.72 -13.94
CA VAL A 26 5.44 4.20 -15.01
C VAL A 26 6.81 3.82 -14.47
N ASN A 27 7.40 4.61 -13.57
CA ASN A 27 8.67 4.29 -12.92
C ASN A 27 8.58 2.97 -12.15
N GLU A 28 7.50 2.76 -11.38
CA GLU A 28 7.29 1.52 -10.62
C GLU A 28 7.24 0.26 -11.49
N TYR A 29 6.78 0.38 -12.72
CA TYR A 29 6.73 -0.73 -13.68
C TYR A 29 8.08 -0.97 -14.36
N ARG A 30 8.93 0.05 -14.50
CA ARG A 30 10.24 -0.06 -15.17
C ARG A 30 11.35 -0.50 -14.24
N ASP A 31 11.36 0.03 -13.02
CA ASP A 31 12.50 -0.06 -12.13
C ASP A 31 12.70 -1.49 -11.59
N ASP A 32 13.97 -1.80 -11.33
CA ASP A 32 14.35 -3.04 -10.66
C ASP A 32 13.83 -3.03 -9.21
N CYS A 33 13.29 -4.16 -8.80
CA CYS A 33 12.66 -4.38 -7.51
C CYS A 33 13.65 -5.09 -6.59
N VAL A 34 13.88 -4.56 -5.40
CA VAL A 34 14.67 -5.26 -4.37
C VAL A 34 13.82 -6.39 -3.80
N VAL A 35 14.37 -7.59 -3.79
CA VAL A 35 13.74 -8.80 -3.24
C VAL A 35 14.69 -9.52 -2.31
N LEU A 36 14.16 -10.36 -1.43
CA LEU A 36 14.95 -11.25 -0.60
C LEU A 36 14.77 -12.68 -1.08
N ILE A 37 15.89 -13.35 -1.39
CA ILE A 37 15.95 -14.74 -1.84
C ILE A 37 17.00 -15.43 -1.00
N ASP A 38 16.61 -16.49 -0.29
CA ASP A 38 17.49 -17.28 0.59
C ASP A 38 18.34 -16.41 1.55
N GLY A 39 17.69 -15.41 2.15
CA GLY A 39 18.29 -14.48 3.12
C GLY A 39 19.17 -13.39 2.50
N ASN A 40 19.33 -13.36 1.18
CA ASN A 40 20.17 -12.40 0.46
C ASN A 40 19.32 -11.44 -0.37
N GLN A 41 19.72 -10.16 -0.40
CA GLN A 41 19.06 -9.19 -1.26
C GLN A 41 19.46 -9.45 -2.72
N GLY A 42 18.45 -9.46 -3.59
CA GLY A 42 18.61 -9.55 -5.03
C GLY A 42 17.75 -8.50 -5.74
N ALA A 43 17.81 -8.52 -7.07
CA ALA A 43 17.00 -7.67 -7.94
C ALA A 43 16.08 -8.54 -8.80
N ALA A 44 14.82 -8.15 -8.91
CA ALA A 44 13.87 -8.66 -9.89
C ALA A 44 13.46 -7.54 -10.84
N LYS A 45 13.11 -7.84 -12.09
CA LYS A 45 12.61 -6.80 -12.99
C LYS A 45 11.20 -6.39 -12.61
N GLY A 46 10.88 -5.10 -12.82
CA GLY A 46 9.50 -4.64 -12.79
C GLY A 46 8.64 -5.47 -13.74
N MET A 47 7.39 -5.71 -13.37
CA MET A 47 6.43 -6.55 -14.09
C MET A 47 6.75 -8.06 -14.18
N ASP A 48 7.90 -8.54 -13.71
CA ASP A 48 8.18 -9.98 -13.58
C ASP A 48 7.47 -10.59 -12.36
N GLY A 49 7.71 -11.89 -12.13
CA GLY A 49 7.13 -12.60 -10.98
C GLY A 49 5.61 -12.72 -11.05
N TYR A 50 5.07 -12.76 -12.27
CA TYR A 50 3.64 -12.85 -12.54
C TYR A 50 3.01 -14.05 -11.83
N GLN A 51 1.93 -13.79 -11.10
CA GLN A 51 1.13 -14.78 -10.41
C GLN A 51 -0.34 -14.52 -10.66
N PHE A 52 -1.05 -15.57 -11.07
CA PHE A 52 -2.49 -15.58 -11.25
C PHE A 52 -3.00 -17.02 -11.14
N PRO A 53 -4.15 -17.27 -10.48
CA PRO A 53 -4.96 -16.31 -9.75
C PRO A 53 -4.42 -16.05 -8.33
N ILE A 54 -4.54 -14.81 -7.86
CA ILE A 54 -4.51 -14.48 -6.44
C ILE A 54 -5.95 -14.42 -5.95
N SER A 55 -6.29 -15.27 -4.98
CA SER A 55 -7.61 -15.28 -4.34
C SER A 55 -7.77 -14.05 -3.45
N SER A 56 -8.90 -13.35 -3.58
CA SER A 56 -9.26 -12.17 -2.77
C SER A 56 -10.78 -12.04 -2.66
N HIS A 57 -11.25 -11.29 -1.66
CA HIS A 57 -12.68 -11.03 -1.44
C HIS A 57 -13.35 -10.24 -2.57
N ILE A 58 -12.58 -9.49 -3.36
CA ILE A 58 -13.08 -8.69 -4.50
C ILE A 58 -13.00 -9.45 -5.83
N GLY A 59 -12.68 -10.75 -5.80
CA GLY A 59 -12.50 -11.60 -6.96
C GLY A 59 -11.02 -11.89 -7.28
N PRO A 60 -10.76 -12.65 -8.36
CA PRO A 60 -9.42 -13.07 -8.71
C PRO A 60 -8.59 -11.88 -9.23
N LEU A 61 -7.38 -11.76 -8.70
CA LEU A 61 -6.41 -10.73 -9.06
C LEU A 61 -5.16 -11.36 -9.67
N GLU A 62 -4.37 -10.55 -10.36
CA GLU A 62 -3.01 -10.88 -10.75
C GLU A 62 -2.01 -10.07 -9.90
N ALA A 63 -0.85 -10.66 -9.64
CA ALA A 63 0.24 -10.03 -8.90
C ALA A 63 1.54 -10.08 -9.68
N PHE A 64 2.33 -9.01 -9.62
CA PHE A 64 3.66 -8.91 -10.25
C PHE A 64 4.54 -7.91 -9.51
N TYR A 65 5.85 -7.98 -9.71
CA TYR A 65 6.80 -7.09 -9.02
C TYR A 65 6.69 -5.64 -9.51
N THR A 66 6.84 -4.72 -8.57
CA THR A 66 6.93 -3.26 -8.79
C THR A 66 7.84 -2.67 -7.72
N SER A 67 8.56 -1.59 -8.05
CA SER A 67 9.61 -1.05 -7.17
C SER A 67 9.06 -0.24 -5.98
N GLY A 68 7.81 0.25 -6.07
CA GLY A 68 7.34 1.38 -5.26
C GLY A 68 7.00 1.13 -3.80
N GLY A 69 6.44 -0.01 -3.41
CA GLY A 69 5.84 -0.15 -2.07
C GLY A 69 6.62 -1.02 -1.08
N ALA A 70 7.81 -1.49 -1.42
CA ALA A 70 8.65 -2.22 -0.47
C ALA A 70 9.51 -1.27 0.38
N ALA A 71 9.91 -0.10 -0.13
CA ALA A 71 10.83 0.84 0.52
C ALA A 71 11.96 0.12 1.29
N HIS A 72 12.13 0.44 2.58
CA HIS A 72 13.12 -0.19 3.47
C HIS A 72 12.66 -1.54 4.06
N THR A 73 11.46 -2.01 3.72
CA THR A 73 10.86 -3.23 4.31
C THR A 73 11.71 -4.45 4.04
N ILE A 74 12.25 -4.63 2.82
CA ILE A 74 13.08 -5.79 2.48
C ILE A 74 14.33 -5.84 3.37
N SER A 75 15.03 -4.71 3.51
CA SER A 75 16.19 -4.60 4.40
C SER A 75 15.82 -4.84 5.87
N ALA A 76 14.66 -4.34 6.32
CA ALA A 76 14.18 -4.56 7.68
C ALA A 76 13.84 -6.04 7.94
N MET A 77 13.25 -6.73 6.96
CA MET A 77 12.89 -8.16 7.04
C MET A 77 14.13 -9.05 7.02
N GLN A 78 15.14 -8.71 6.20
CA GLN A 78 16.43 -9.40 6.21
C GLN A 78 17.09 -9.34 7.60
N LYS A 79 17.11 -8.16 8.23
CA LYS A 79 17.65 -8.01 9.61
C LYS A 79 16.89 -8.84 10.65
N ARG A 80 15.65 -9.22 10.37
CA ARG A 80 14.83 -10.10 11.21
C ARG A 80 14.99 -11.59 10.87
N GLY A 81 15.89 -11.95 9.95
CA GLY A 81 16.17 -13.34 9.57
C GLY A 81 15.18 -13.95 8.59
N VAL A 82 14.31 -13.15 7.96
CA VAL A 82 13.41 -13.61 6.90
C VAL A 82 14.26 -14.13 5.73
N GLN A 83 13.88 -15.28 5.16
CA GLN A 83 14.63 -15.89 4.05
C GLN A 83 14.13 -15.39 2.70
N ASN A 84 12.80 -15.38 2.49
CA ASN A 84 12.19 -15.00 1.22
C ASN A 84 11.16 -13.91 1.47
N CYS A 85 11.30 -12.78 0.77
CA CYS A 85 10.42 -11.64 0.93
C CYS A 85 10.34 -10.87 -0.39
N SER A 86 9.12 -10.58 -0.81
CA SER A 86 8.88 -9.76 -2.00
C SER A 86 7.66 -8.87 -1.83
N TYR A 87 7.68 -7.75 -2.53
CA TYR A 87 6.55 -6.86 -2.69
C TYR A 87 5.98 -6.99 -4.11
N LYS A 88 4.65 -7.07 -4.22
CA LYS A 88 3.96 -7.15 -5.51
C LYS A 88 2.80 -6.17 -5.57
N THR A 89 2.54 -5.69 -6.78
CA THR A 89 1.32 -4.95 -7.09
C THR A 89 0.21 -5.92 -7.49
N LEU A 90 -0.99 -5.71 -6.95
CA LEU A 90 -2.23 -6.38 -7.34
C LEU A 90 -2.97 -5.56 -8.41
N ARG A 91 -3.45 -6.25 -9.45
CA ARG A 91 -4.31 -5.70 -10.51
C ARG A 91 -5.43 -6.65 -10.86
N TYR A 92 -6.48 -6.13 -11.49
CA TYR A 92 -7.46 -6.99 -12.14
C TYR A 92 -6.82 -7.72 -13.33
N PRO A 93 -7.32 -8.90 -13.70
CA PRO A 93 -6.70 -9.73 -14.72
C PRO A 93 -6.58 -9.01 -16.07
N GLN A 94 -5.48 -9.28 -16.77
CA GLN A 94 -5.07 -8.74 -18.09
C GLN A 94 -4.30 -7.41 -18.05
N HIS A 95 -4.28 -6.71 -16.92
CA HIS A 95 -3.62 -5.41 -16.82
C HIS A 95 -2.12 -5.50 -17.11
N ARG A 96 -1.41 -6.42 -16.46
CA ARG A 96 0.03 -6.65 -16.60
C ARG A 96 0.40 -6.91 -18.04
N GLN A 97 -0.33 -7.77 -18.74
CA GLN A 97 -0.02 -8.12 -20.12
C GLN A 97 -0.08 -6.89 -21.04
N LEU A 98 -1.15 -6.10 -20.93
CA LEU A 98 -1.34 -4.90 -21.75
C LEU A 98 -0.30 -3.84 -21.43
N VAL A 99 -0.03 -3.60 -20.14
CA VAL A 99 0.96 -2.60 -19.71
C VAL A 99 2.39 -3.05 -20.04
N ASN A 100 2.69 -4.36 -19.97
CA ASN A 100 4.01 -4.89 -20.34
C ASN A 100 4.29 -4.63 -21.83
N PHE A 101 3.30 -4.86 -22.68
CA PHE A 101 3.39 -4.51 -24.09
C PHE A 101 3.65 -3.00 -24.27
N LEU A 102 2.88 -2.15 -23.59
CA LEU A 102 3.06 -0.69 -23.68
C LEU A 102 4.47 -0.25 -23.26
N ILE A 103 5.01 -0.82 -22.17
CA ILE A 103 6.27 -0.37 -21.56
C ILE A 103 7.51 -0.97 -22.23
N HIS A 104 7.44 -2.23 -22.67
CA HIS A 104 8.62 -2.98 -23.11
C HIS A 104 8.64 -3.32 -24.60
N GLU A 105 7.48 -3.30 -25.29
CA GLU A 105 7.38 -3.82 -26.66
C GLU A 105 6.89 -2.77 -27.67
N SER A 106 6.13 -1.77 -27.23
CA SER A 106 5.47 -0.81 -28.13
C SER A 106 6.42 0.21 -28.81
N GLY A 107 7.61 0.41 -28.25
CA GLY A 107 8.54 1.46 -28.67
C GLY A 107 8.10 2.89 -28.29
N LEU A 108 7.02 3.04 -27.51
CA LEU A 108 6.54 4.34 -27.03
C LEU A 108 7.45 4.92 -25.96
N THR A 109 7.52 6.26 -25.93
CA THR A 109 8.19 7.00 -24.86
C THR A 109 7.35 7.02 -23.58
N ASP A 110 7.99 7.26 -22.43
CA ASP A 110 7.27 7.38 -21.16
C ASP A 110 6.21 8.49 -21.18
N ALA A 111 6.52 9.63 -21.82
CA ALA A 111 5.56 10.70 -22.00
C ALA A 111 4.29 10.25 -22.75
N SER A 112 4.45 9.45 -23.81
CA SER A 112 3.33 8.90 -24.57
C SER A 112 2.52 7.89 -23.75
N ILE A 113 3.19 7.05 -22.95
CA ILE A 113 2.53 6.07 -22.08
C ILE A 113 1.75 6.78 -20.96
N ILE A 114 2.35 7.80 -20.34
CA ILE A 114 1.70 8.65 -19.33
C ILE A 114 0.44 9.31 -19.91
N GLU A 115 0.53 9.83 -21.13
CA GLU A 115 -0.62 10.43 -21.83
C GLU A 115 -1.74 9.40 -22.09
N ILE A 116 -1.38 8.16 -22.46
CA ILE A 116 -2.34 7.06 -22.58
C ILE A 116 -3.05 6.82 -21.24
N PHE A 117 -2.31 6.68 -20.12
CA PHE A 117 -2.92 6.51 -18.80
C PHE A 117 -3.79 7.71 -18.39
N GLN A 118 -3.38 8.93 -18.75
CA GLN A 118 -4.16 10.13 -18.48
C GLN A 118 -5.51 10.13 -19.20
N ARG A 119 -5.54 9.70 -20.45
CA ARG A 119 -6.77 9.67 -21.26
C ARG A 119 -7.66 8.47 -20.96
N THR A 120 -7.07 7.32 -20.67
CA THR A 120 -7.80 6.03 -20.57
C THR A 120 -8.14 5.61 -19.14
N CYS A 121 -7.43 6.14 -18.14
CA CYS A 121 -7.61 5.78 -16.73
C CYS A 121 -7.93 7.02 -15.87
N PRO A 122 -9.04 7.73 -16.14
CA PRO A 122 -9.46 8.86 -15.30
C PRO A 122 -9.77 8.38 -13.86
N PRO A 123 -9.62 9.26 -12.85
CA PRO A 123 -10.05 9.00 -11.49
C PRO A 123 -11.53 8.60 -11.44
N GLN A 124 -11.85 7.61 -10.61
CA GLN A 124 -13.20 7.14 -10.30
C GLN A 124 -13.19 6.57 -8.87
N ASP A 125 -14.34 6.10 -8.37
CA ASP A 125 -14.40 5.41 -7.09
C ASP A 125 -13.43 4.23 -7.06
N ASP A 126 -12.53 4.25 -6.07
CA ASP A 126 -11.43 3.34 -5.93
C ASP A 126 -11.53 2.53 -4.64
N LEU A 127 -10.78 1.45 -4.60
CA LEU A 127 -10.49 0.66 -3.42
C LEU A 127 -8.99 0.46 -3.31
N VAL A 128 -8.51 0.25 -2.09
CA VAL A 128 -7.16 -0.22 -1.81
C VAL A 128 -7.26 -1.59 -1.17
N ILE A 129 -6.61 -2.57 -1.76
CA ILE A 129 -6.43 -3.90 -1.18
C ILE A 129 -4.99 -4.06 -0.70
N ILE A 130 -4.83 -4.61 0.50
CA ILE A 130 -3.55 -5.00 1.08
C ILE A 130 -3.66 -6.48 1.44
N LYS A 131 -2.80 -7.31 0.86
CA LYS A 131 -2.69 -8.74 1.17
C LYS A 131 -1.29 -9.07 1.64
N VAL A 132 -1.18 -9.73 2.79
CA VAL A 132 0.10 -10.16 3.37
C VAL A 132 0.04 -11.65 3.64
N THR A 133 0.96 -12.39 3.03
CA THR A 133 1.12 -13.82 3.26
C THR A 133 2.45 -14.04 3.99
N VAL A 134 2.40 -14.77 5.11
CA VAL A 134 3.57 -15.19 5.87
C VAL A 134 3.43 -16.70 6.11
N GLN A 135 4.21 -17.49 5.37
CA GLN A 135 4.05 -18.95 5.35
C GLN A 135 2.59 -19.31 5.02
N ASP A 136 1.87 -19.96 5.94
CA ASP A 136 0.49 -20.39 5.76
C ASP A 136 -0.55 -19.38 6.27
N LEU A 137 -0.09 -18.23 6.79
CA LEU A 137 -0.96 -17.17 7.29
C LEU A 137 -1.23 -16.13 6.21
N ASP A 138 -2.51 -15.91 5.94
CA ASP A 138 -2.99 -14.90 5.01
C ASP A 138 -3.77 -13.81 5.74
N PHE A 139 -3.39 -12.57 5.50
CA PHE A 139 -4.11 -11.38 5.92
C PHE A 139 -4.56 -10.60 4.68
N GLU A 140 -5.79 -10.12 4.69
CA GLU A 140 -6.34 -9.25 3.65
C GLU A 140 -7.14 -8.11 4.29
N ARG A 141 -6.90 -6.88 3.82
CA ARG A 141 -7.69 -5.70 4.16
C ARG A 141 -8.08 -4.97 2.90
N VAL A 142 -9.36 -4.64 2.78
CA VAL A 142 -9.91 -3.82 1.70
C VAL A 142 -10.42 -2.52 2.30
N ILE A 143 -9.99 -1.40 1.74
CA ILE A 143 -10.44 -0.04 2.07
C ILE A 143 -11.19 0.47 0.84
N GLN A 144 -12.44 0.89 1.00
CA GLN A 144 -13.24 1.45 -0.09
C GLN A 144 -13.29 2.97 0.00
N SER A 145 -13.37 3.65 -1.14
CA SER A 145 -13.67 5.08 -1.19
C SER A 145 -15.04 5.35 -0.60
N ASN A 146 -15.23 6.58 -0.14
CA ASN A 146 -16.51 7.09 0.32
C ASN A 146 -16.74 8.49 -0.27
N GLU A 147 -17.86 9.12 0.10
CA GLU A 147 -18.25 10.44 -0.40
C GLU A 147 -17.20 11.55 -0.15
N LYS A 148 -16.31 11.37 0.82
CA LYS A 148 -15.32 12.39 1.23
C LYS A 148 -13.92 12.11 0.73
N PHE A 149 -13.50 10.84 0.70
CA PHE A 149 -12.12 10.45 0.43
C PHE A 149 -12.04 9.22 -0.47
N SER A 150 -11.12 9.29 -1.44
CA SER A 150 -10.70 8.11 -2.20
C SER A 150 -10.05 7.08 -1.27
N ALA A 151 -10.12 5.81 -1.61
CA ALA A 151 -9.46 4.77 -0.84
C ALA A 151 -7.95 4.99 -0.77
N MET A 152 -7.34 5.49 -1.86
CA MET A 152 -5.92 5.86 -1.87
C MET A 152 -5.59 6.97 -0.86
N GLN A 153 -6.44 7.99 -0.74
CA GLN A 153 -6.28 9.05 0.26
C GLN A 153 -6.39 8.46 1.68
N GLN A 154 -7.39 7.62 1.94
CA GLN A 154 -7.59 6.99 3.25
C GLN A 154 -6.39 6.10 3.64
N ALA A 155 -5.98 5.21 2.75
CA ALA A 155 -4.89 4.26 2.97
C ALA A 155 -3.52 4.93 3.16
N THR A 156 -3.35 6.14 2.63
CA THR A 156 -2.10 6.91 2.77
C THR A 156 -2.13 7.83 3.98
N ALA A 157 -3.20 8.62 4.14
CA ALA A 157 -3.25 9.68 5.14
C ALA A 157 -3.64 9.16 6.53
N PHE A 158 -4.58 8.22 6.64
CA PHE A 158 -5.11 7.82 7.94
C PHE A 158 -4.08 7.09 8.80
N PRO A 159 -3.25 6.17 8.27
CA PRO A 159 -2.15 5.59 9.05
C PRO A 159 -1.15 6.65 9.52
N ALA A 160 -0.80 7.62 8.67
CA ALA A 160 0.13 8.69 9.04
C ALA A 160 -0.43 9.55 10.19
N VAL A 161 -1.70 9.95 10.10
CA VAL A 161 -2.39 10.70 11.17
C VAL A 161 -2.50 9.87 12.45
N SER A 162 -2.79 8.59 12.35
CA SER A 162 -2.91 7.68 13.50
C SER A 162 -1.58 7.54 14.23
N ALA A 163 -0.46 7.41 13.50
CA ALA A 163 0.87 7.36 14.10
C ALA A 163 1.18 8.65 14.88
N VAL A 164 0.93 9.81 14.28
CA VAL A 164 1.13 11.12 14.94
C VAL A 164 0.25 11.23 16.18
N HIS A 165 -1.02 10.85 16.09
CA HIS A 165 -1.95 10.89 17.21
C HIS A 165 -1.49 10.04 18.38
N THR A 166 -1.08 8.78 18.13
CA THR A 166 -0.55 7.89 19.17
C THR A 166 0.66 8.48 19.89
N ILE A 167 1.57 9.10 19.15
CA ILE A 167 2.76 9.74 19.73
C ILE A 167 2.39 10.93 20.63
N LEU A 168 1.37 11.68 20.24
CA LEU A 168 0.91 12.84 21.01
C LEU A 168 0.12 12.42 22.26
N GLU A 169 -0.72 11.39 22.17
CA GLU A 169 -1.52 10.89 23.31
C GLU A 169 -0.65 10.23 24.37
N ASP A 170 0.27 9.34 23.99
CA ASP A 170 1.15 8.63 24.93
C ASP A 170 1.98 9.59 25.80
N LYS A 171 2.27 10.78 25.27
CA LYS A 171 3.14 11.76 25.92
C LYS A 171 2.41 12.88 26.62
N SER A 172 1.07 12.96 26.56
CA SER A 172 0.33 14.07 27.18
C SER A 172 0.56 14.17 28.69
N SER A 173 0.92 13.08 29.37
CA SER A 173 1.35 13.07 30.77
C SER A 173 2.80 13.53 30.95
N TRP A 174 3.72 13.06 30.10
CA TRP A 174 5.15 13.38 30.18
C TRP A 174 5.46 14.86 29.87
N TRP A 175 4.73 15.46 28.93
CA TRP A 175 4.84 16.88 28.56
C TRP A 175 4.44 17.83 29.69
N VAL A 176 3.53 17.41 30.57
CA VAL A 176 3.05 18.20 31.72
C VAL A 176 4.14 18.26 32.80
N ASP A 177 4.91 17.18 32.97
CA ASP A 177 5.97 17.11 33.99
C ASP A 177 7.33 17.67 33.51
N HIS A 178 7.56 17.78 32.19
CA HIS A 178 8.84 18.24 31.60
C HIS A 178 8.66 19.26 30.45
N PRO A 179 8.16 20.48 30.74
CA PRO A 179 7.77 21.47 29.73
C PRO A 179 8.94 22.07 28.93
N SER A 180 10.19 21.89 29.35
CA SER A 180 11.39 22.46 28.71
C SER A 180 12.05 21.55 27.67
N THR A 181 11.57 20.32 27.49
CA THR A 181 12.14 19.34 26.55
C THR A 181 11.19 19.01 25.40
N ILE A 182 10.88 20.01 24.58
CA ILE A 182 10.33 19.78 23.22
C ILE A 182 11.35 18.92 22.45
N GLY A 183 11.13 17.60 22.43
CA GLY A 183 11.92 16.64 21.65
C GLY A 183 12.78 15.63 22.42
N GLY A 184 12.63 15.49 23.75
CA GLY A 184 13.58 14.70 24.56
C GLY A 184 13.65 13.18 24.34
N ALA A 185 12.61 12.54 23.77
CA ALA A 185 12.53 11.07 23.73
C ALA A 185 12.30 10.44 22.34
N ILE A 186 12.04 11.24 21.30
CA ILE A 186 11.89 10.74 19.92
C ILE A 186 12.93 11.43 19.07
N GLY A 187 13.77 10.63 18.42
CA GLY A 187 14.74 11.14 17.45
C GLY A 187 14.04 11.84 16.27
N PRO A 188 14.77 12.55 15.42
CA PRO A 188 14.20 13.28 14.28
C PRO A 188 13.46 12.38 13.27
N VAL A 189 13.63 11.05 13.36
CA VAL A 189 13.01 10.05 12.49
C VAL A 189 12.28 9.03 13.36
N LEU A 190 10.98 8.87 13.10
CA LEU A 190 10.14 7.86 13.74
C LEU A 190 10.51 6.46 13.27
N LYS A 191 10.67 5.53 14.21
CA LYS A 191 10.85 4.10 13.96
C LYS A 191 9.53 3.38 14.20
N TYR A 192 9.38 2.20 13.59
CA TYR A 192 8.23 1.32 13.88
C TYR A 192 8.11 0.94 15.35
N THR A 193 9.22 0.89 16.09
CA THR A 193 9.25 0.60 17.53
C THR A 193 8.75 1.76 18.39
N ASP A 194 8.62 2.96 17.82
CA ASP A 194 8.19 4.16 18.55
C ASP A 194 6.66 4.33 18.53
N ILE A 195 5.94 3.43 17.85
CA ILE A 195 4.48 3.46 17.70
C ILE A 195 3.88 2.32 18.51
N ASP A 196 3.09 2.65 19.54
CA ASP A 196 2.26 1.65 20.21
C ASP A 196 1.11 1.22 19.28
N THR A 197 1.15 -0.05 18.91
CA THR A 197 0.21 -0.64 17.95
C THR A 197 -1.24 -0.64 18.42
N ILE A 198 -1.51 -0.69 19.73
CA ILE A 198 -2.89 -0.74 20.25
C ILE A 198 -3.63 0.60 20.03
N PRO A 199 -3.17 1.74 20.57
CA PRO A 199 -3.78 3.04 20.32
C PRO A 199 -3.69 3.43 18.84
N PHE A 200 -2.63 3.06 18.13
CA PHE A 200 -2.51 3.28 16.69
C PHE A 200 -3.66 2.62 15.91
N ASN A 201 -3.87 1.31 16.12
CA ASN A 201 -4.94 0.58 15.43
C ASN A 201 -6.31 1.14 15.78
N LYS A 202 -6.56 1.46 17.06
CA LYS A 202 -7.81 2.08 17.50
C LYS A 202 -8.07 3.42 16.80
N ALA A 203 -7.05 4.26 16.65
CA ALA A 203 -7.17 5.54 15.95
C ALA A 203 -7.41 5.35 14.46
N LEU A 204 -6.70 4.41 13.84
CA LEU A 204 -6.84 4.09 12.42
C LEU A 204 -8.22 3.54 12.08
N ASP A 205 -8.71 2.59 12.87
CA ASP A 205 -10.03 1.98 12.65
C ASP A 205 -11.14 3.03 12.82
N ARG A 206 -11.03 3.93 13.81
CA ARG A 206 -11.95 5.06 13.97
C ARG A 206 -11.96 6.00 12.74
N LEU A 207 -10.82 6.24 12.11
CA LEU A 207 -10.76 7.07 10.89
C LEU A 207 -11.40 6.37 9.69
N LEU A 208 -11.21 5.06 9.55
CA LEU A 208 -11.72 4.26 8.44
C LEU A 208 -13.23 3.98 8.55
N GLU A 209 -13.75 3.78 9.77
CA GLU A 209 -15.19 3.62 10.03
C GLU A 209 -15.96 4.96 9.93
N GLY A 210 -15.23 6.08 9.99
CA GLY A 210 -15.78 7.43 9.93
C GLY A 210 -16.21 7.98 11.30
N TRP A 211 -16.39 9.30 11.38
CA TRP A 211 -16.84 10.02 12.59
C TRP A 211 -18.36 9.89 12.80
N GLY A 212 -18.88 8.67 12.72
CA GLY A 212 -20.30 8.34 12.78
C GLY A 212 -20.62 7.29 13.85
N GLY A 213 -20.76 7.74 15.10
CA GLY A 213 -21.66 7.08 16.06
C GLY A 213 -21.10 5.92 16.90
N TYR A 214 -21.22 6.10 18.22
CA TYR A 214 -21.35 5.00 19.16
C TYR A 214 -22.54 4.09 18.80
N SER A 215 -22.39 2.80 19.15
CA SER A 215 -23.34 1.66 19.11
C SER A 215 -23.42 0.93 17.75
N SER A 216 -23.31 -0.40 17.69
CA SER A 216 -23.84 -1.39 18.64
C SER A 216 -23.09 -2.72 18.58
N ASN A 217 -23.07 -3.41 19.73
CA ASN A 217 -22.64 -4.79 19.98
C ASN A 217 -22.55 -5.72 18.75
N GLY A 218 -21.38 -6.33 18.57
CA GLY A 218 -21.21 -7.51 17.73
C GLY A 218 -20.10 -8.38 18.29
N ASN A 219 -20.48 -9.42 19.03
CA ASN A 219 -19.57 -10.40 19.60
C ASN A 219 -18.71 -11.06 18.53
N TYR A 220 -17.39 -11.12 18.76
CA TYR A 220 -16.54 -12.12 18.12
C TYR A 220 -16.81 -13.45 18.83
N VAL A 221 -17.43 -14.39 18.11
CA VAL A 221 -17.34 -15.84 18.36
C VAL A 221 -16.66 -16.44 17.14
#